data_AF-A0A1I3MEF1-F1
#
_entry.id   AF-A0A1I3MEF1-F1
#
_cell.length_a   1.000
_cell.length_b   1.000
_cell.length_c   1.000
_cell.angle_alpha   90.00
_cell.angle_beta   90.00
_cell.angle_gamma   90.00
#
_symmetry.space_group_name_H-M   'P 1'
#
loop_
_entity.id
_entity.type
_entity.pdbx_description
1 polymer ?
#
loop_
_entity_poly.entity_id
_entity_poly.type
_entity_poly.pdbx_seq_one_letter_code
_entity_poly.pdbx_strand_id
1 'polypeptide(L)'
;MEKLAHDVKNYPDTYQYERAKRLGVSKQGINRALKRLGVTYKKVCATPKPAKKSGASFSKKLKAMSAKAALSFTLMKAALRTTCHARMAMR
;
A
#
# COMPACT_ATOMS: atom_id res chain seq x y z
N MET A 1 -4.30 7.84 38.97
CA MET A 1 -3.65 7.50 37.68
C MET A 1 -2.79 6.22 37.78
N GLU A 2 -2.34 5.84 38.98
CA GLU A 2 -1.48 4.67 39.21
C GLU A 2 -2.07 3.34 38.72
N LYS A 3 -3.37 3.10 38.92
CA LYS A 3 -4.05 1.87 38.45
C LYS A 3 -3.92 1.68 36.93
N LEU A 4 -4.05 2.74 36.14
CA LEU A 4 -3.89 2.68 34.69
C LEU A 4 -2.43 2.44 34.29
N ALA A 5 -1.48 3.07 34.98
CA ALA A 5 -0.06 2.86 34.72
C ALA A 5 0.35 1.39 34.99
N HIS A 6 -0.19 0.78 36.04
CA HIS A 6 0.04 -0.63 36.34
C HIS A 6 -0.60 -1.57 35.31
N ASP A 7 -1.82 -1.25 34.86
CA ASP A 7 -2.51 -2.01 33.79
C ASP A 7 -1.79 -1.91 32.43
N VAL A 8 -1.20 -0.76 32.11
CA VAL A 8 -0.34 -0.58 30.91
C VAL A 8 0.93 -1.43 30.99
N LYS A 9 1.56 -1.53 32.16
CA LYS A 9 2.74 -2.38 32.36
C LYS A 9 2.41 -3.87 32.24
N ASN A 10 1.30 -4.31 32.86
CA ASN A 10 0.92 -5.73 32.85
C ASN A 10 0.38 -6.19 31.49
N TYR A 11 -0.32 -5.31 30.78
CA TYR A 11 -1.00 -5.64 29.52
C TYR A 11 -0.72 -4.60 28.44
N PRO A 12 0.50 -4.47 27.90
CA PRO A 12 0.86 -3.40 26.97
C PRO A 12 -0.01 -3.37 25.70
N ASP A 13 -0.38 -4.54 25.17
CA ASP A 13 -1.10 -4.67 23.90
C ASP A 13 -2.62 -4.60 24.01
N THR A 14 -3.17 -4.47 25.22
CA THR A 14 -4.63 -4.48 25.40
C THR A 14 -5.32 -3.22 24.89
N TYR A 15 -6.45 -3.43 24.21
CA TYR A 15 -7.29 -2.35 23.69
C TYR A 15 -7.95 -1.53 24.80
N GLN A 16 -8.22 -0.26 24.51
CA GLN A 16 -8.79 0.70 25.48
C GLN A 16 -10.14 0.24 26.07
N TYR A 17 -10.97 -0.48 25.31
CA TYR A 17 -12.26 -0.98 25.80
C TYR A 17 -12.10 -2.10 26.84
N GLU A 18 -11.05 -2.92 26.74
CA GLU A 18 -10.76 -3.96 27.73
C GLU A 18 -10.26 -3.37 29.03
N ARG A 19 -9.34 -2.40 28.94
CA ARG A 19 -8.87 -1.64 30.10
C ARG A 19 -10.02 -0.94 30.80
N ALA A 20 -10.92 -0.34 30.04
CA ALA A 20 -12.15 0.28 30.53
C ALA A 20 -13.03 -0.71 31.31
N LYS A 21 -13.22 -1.93 30.77
CA LYS A 21 -13.99 -2.99 31.44
C LYS A 21 -13.33 -3.43 32.76
N ARG A 22 -12.00 -3.57 32.80
CA ARG A 22 -11.27 -3.95 34.03
C ARG A 22 -11.30 -2.85 35.10
N LEU A 23 -11.17 -1.61 34.69
CA LEU A 23 -11.08 -0.45 35.60
C LEU A 23 -12.45 0.18 35.90
N GLY A 24 -13.54 -0.31 35.29
CA GLY A 24 -14.89 0.20 35.51
C GLY A 24 -15.11 1.65 35.02
N VAL A 25 -14.35 2.08 34.00
CA VAL A 25 -14.37 3.45 33.49
C VAL A 25 -14.77 3.49 32.02
N SER A 26 -15.14 4.67 31.52
CA SER A 26 -15.43 4.82 30.09
C SER A 26 -14.17 4.73 29.23
N LYS A 27 -14.31 4.23 27.99
CA LYS A 27 -13.24 4.20 26.98
C LYS A 27 -12.61 5.58 26.77
N GLN A 28 -13.42 6.63 26.75
CA GLN A 28 -12.95 8.01 26.57
C GLN A 28 -12.10 8.48 27.76
N GLY A 29 -12.47 8.09 28.98
CA GLY A 29 -11.67 8.33 30.18
C GLY A 29 -10.28 7.70 30.08
N ILE A 30 -10.20 6.44 29.65
CA ILE A 30 -8.93 5.74 29.39
C ILE A 30 -8.09 6.50 28.35
N ASN A 31 -8.69 6.89 27.22
CA ASN A 31 -7.97 7.60 26.16
C ASN A 31 -7.34 8.90 26.67
N ARG A 32 -8.12 9.73 27.37
CA ARG A 32 -7.63 10.98 27.96
C ARG A 32 -6.54 10.73 29.00
N ALA A 33 -6.69 9.69 29.82
CA ALA A 33 -5.69 9.33 30.82
C ALA A 33 -4.38 8.81 30.19
N LEU A 34 -4.43 7.99 29.15
CA LEU A 34 -3.24 7.53 28.41
C LEU A 34 -2.47 8.70 27.79
N LYS A 35 -3.18 9.69 27.23
CA LYS A 35 -2.57 10.92 26.70
C LYS A 35 -1.85 11.71 27.81
N ARG A 36 -2.44 11.82 28.99
CA ARG A 36 -1.81 12.46 30.17
C ARG A 36 -0.57 11.70 30.66
N LEU A 37 -0.55 10.38 30.52
CA LEU A 37 0.61 9.53 30.86
C LEU A 37 1.70 9.54 29.78
N GLY A 38 1.46 10.14 28.62
CA GLY A 38 2.42 10.12 27.49
C GLY A 38 2.58 8.75 26.83
N VAL A 39 1.70 7.78 27.12
CA VAL A 39 1.79 6.42 26.57
C VAL A 39 1.25 6.42 25.14
N THR A 40 2.13 6.15 24.18
CA THR A 40 1.77 5.91 22.78
C THR A 40 2.24 4.52 22.37
N TYR A 41 1.36 3.78 21.69
CA TYR A 41 1.65 2.41 21.26
C TYR A 41 1.67 2.33 19.74
N LYS A 42 2.82 1.94 19.19
CA LYS A 42 3.01 1.65 17.76
C LYS A 42 3.01 0.14 17.57
N LYS A 43 2.01 -0.39 16.88
CA LYS A 43 1.96 -1.81 16.48
C LYS A 43 3.15 -2.12 15.59
N VAL A 44 4.03 -3.00 16.05
CA VAL A 44 5.08 -3.58 15.19
C VAL A 44 4.44 -4.75 14.44
N CYS A 45 3.91 -4.48 13.24
CA CYS A 45 3.62 -5.55 12.31
C CYS A 45 4.98 -6.08 11.83
N ALA A 46 5.42 -7.24 12.35
CA ALA A 46 6.46 -8.01 11.71
C ALA A 46 5.93 -8.47 10.35
N THR A 47 6.09 -7.65 9.32
CA THR A 47 5.79 -8.06 7.96
C THR A 47 6.75 -9.20 7.63
N PRO A 48 6.26 -10.38 7.22
CA PRO A 48 7.16 -11.42 6.74
C PRO A 48 7.96 -10.82 5.59
N LYS A 49 9.30 -10.95 5.65
CA LYS A 49 10.17 -10.52 4.53
C LYS A 49 9.58 -11.09 3.25
N PRO A 50 9.33 -10.27 2.21
CA PRO A 50 8.81 -10.79 0.97
C PRO A 50 9.77 -11.88 0.49
N ALA A 51 9.26 -13.11 0.34
CA ALA A 51 10.02 -14.18 -0.26
C ALA A 51 10.60 -13.66 -1.57
N LYS A 52 11.89 -13.90 -1.85
CA LYS A 52 12.55 -13.49 -3.08
C LYS A 52 11.87 -14.19 -4.27
N LYS A 53 10.73 -13.68 -4.72
CA LYS A 53 10.13 -14.09 -5.99
C LYS A 53 11.05 -13.51 -7.06
N SER A 54 11.71 -14.39 -7.81
CA SER A 54 12.54 -14.01 -8.95
C SER A 54 11.74 -13.05 -9.84
N GLY A 55 12.24 -11.82 -10.01
CA GLY A 55 11.58 -10.73 -10.77
C GLY A 55 11.42 -11.00 -12.28
N ALA A 56 11.46 -12.27 -12.68
CA ALA A 56 11.35 -12.71 -14.06
C ALA A 56 9.93 -12.53 -14.63
N SER A 57 8.88 -12.58 -13.81
CA SER A 57 7.49 -12.49 -14.31
C SER A 57 7.08 -11.07 -14.68
N PHE A 58 7.50 -10.06 -13.91
CA PHE A 58 7.14 -8.66 -14.16
C PHE A 58 7.92 -8.06 -15.34
N SER A 59 9.22 -8.33 -15.43
CA SER A 59 10.09 -7.85 -16.51
C SER A 59 9.67 -8.37 -17.88
N LYS A 60 9.25 -9.64 -17.97
CA LYS A 60 8.72 -10.24 -19.21
C LYS A 60 7.42 -9.55 -19.66
N LYS A 61 6.52 -9.27 -18.73
CA LYS A 61 5.24 -8.60 -19.03
C LYS A 61 5.46 -7.17 -19.55
N LEU A 62 6.40 -6.43 -18.96
CA LEU A 62 6.76 -5.08 -19.41
C LEU A 62 7.31 -5.09 -20.85
N LYS A 63 8.26 -5.99 -21.16
CA LYS A 63 8.85 -6.13 -22.50
C LYS A 63 7.82 -6.51 -23.56
N ALA A 64 6.88 -7.39 -23.22
CA ALA A 64 5.81 -7.76 -24.14
C ALA A 64 4.86 -6.58 -24.44
N MET A 65 4.57 -5.74 -23.44
CA MET A 65 3.74 -4.54 -23.63
C MET A 65 4.44 -3.49 -24.51
N SER A 66 5.75 -3.26 -24.30
CA SER A 66 6.51 -2.31 -25.13
C SER A 66 6.65 -2.79 -26.57
N ALA A 67 6.87 -4.09 -26.80
CA ALA A 67 6.96 -4.66 -28.13
C ALA A 67 5.64 -4.52 -28.93
N LYS A 68 4.50 -4.73 -28.28
CA LYS A 68 3.17 -4.52 -28.90
C LYS A 68 2.94 -3.07 -29.29
N ALA A 69 3.36 -2.12 -28.45
CA ALA A 69 3.26 -0.69 -28.75
C ALA A 69 4.17 -0.26 -29.91
N ALA A 70 5.37 -0.83 -30.03
CA ALA A 70 6.26 -0.56 -31.16
C ALA A 70 5.66 -1.07 -32.49
N LEU A 71 5.03 -2.25 -32.48
CA LEU A 71 4.42 -2.85 -33.67
C LEU A 71 3.17 -2.11 -34.14
N SER A 72 2.34 -1.60 -33.22
CA SER A 72 1.22 -0.74 -33.60
C SER A 72 1.70 0.57 -34.22
N PHE A 73 2.75 1.19 -33.68
CA PHE A 73 3.30 2.42 -34.22
C PHE A 73 3.88 2.26 -35.63
N THR A 74 4.59 1.16 -35.91
CA THR A 74 5.13 0.90 -37.26
C THR A 74 4.05 0.66 -38.30
N LEU A 75 2.99 -0.09 -37.94
CA LEU A 75 1.84 -0.32 -38.82
C LEU A 75 1.12 0.98 -39.17
N MET A 76 0.87 1.85 -38.18
CA MET A 76 0.22 3.14 -38.43
C MET A 76 1.06 4.04 -39.34
N LYS A 77 2.39 4.03 -39.18
CA LYS A 77 3.29 4.83 -40.02
C LYS A 77 3.37 4.32 -41.46
N ALA A 78 3.32 3.00 -41.66
CA ALA A 78 3.29 2.39 -42.99
C ALA A 78 1.98 2.73 -43.73
N ALA A 79 0.83 2.65 -43.05
CA ALA A 79 -0.47 3.01 -43.61
C ALA A 79 -0.56 4.48 -44.05
N LEU A 80 0.08 5.39 -43.30
CA LEU A 80 0.13 6.80 -43.67
C LEU A 80 1.01 7.04 -44.91
N ARG A 81 2.10 6.29 -45.07
CA ARG A 81 2.97 6.40 -46.24
C ARG A 81 2.29 5.91 -47.51
N THR A 82 1.59 4.78 -47.47
CA THR A 82 0.90 4.22 -48.64
C THR A 82 -0.24 5.12 -49.11
N THR A 83 -1.05 5.64 -48.17
CA THR A 83 -2.12 6.59 -48.48
C THR A 83 -1.59 7.91 -49.05
N CYS A 84 -0.47 8.42 -48.52
CA CYS A 84 0.19 9.61 -49.06
C CYS A 84 0.68 9.39 -50.50
N HIS A 85 1.39 8.29 -50.77
CA HIS A 85 1.88 7.96 -52.11
C HIS A 85 0.73 7.78 -53.12
N ALA A 86 -0.34 7.08 -52.74
CA ALA A 86 -1.52 6.92 -53.60
C ALA A 86 -2.18 8.26 -53.94
N ARG A 87 -2.23 9.19 -52.97
CA ARG A 87 -2.75 10.55 -53.19
C ARG A 87 -1.85 11.40 -54.08
N MET A 88 -0.52 11.24 -54.00
CA MET A 88 0.42 11.93 -54.88
C MET A 88 0.38 11.43 -56.32
N ALA A 89 0.05 10.15 -56.56
CA ALA A 89 -0.02 9.55 -57.90
C ALA A 89 -1.29 9.91 -58.70
N MET A 90 -2.32 10.42 -58.04
CA MET A 90 -3.57 10.89 -58.69
C MET A 90 -3.56 12.38 -59.03
N ARG A 91 -2.41 13.05 -58.92
CA ARG A 91 -2.24 14.50 -59.10
C ARG A 91 -1.25 14.77 -60.22
#